data_AF-A0A455XEN5-F1
#
_entry.id   AF-A0A455XEN5-F1
#
_cell.length_a   1.000
_cell.length_b   1.000
_cell.length_c   1.000
_cell.angle_alpha   90.00
_cell.angle_beta   90.00
_cell.angle_gamma   90.00
#
_symmetry.space_group_name_H-M   'P 1'
#
loop_
_entity.id
_entity.type
_entity.pdbx_description
1 polymer ?
#
loop_
_entity_poly.entity_id
_entity_poly.type
_entity_poly.pdbx_seq_one_letter_code
_entity_poly.pdbx_strand_id
1 'polypeptide(L)'
;MRTLPLLMIVAVLSLSGCDGIKNRFAAKPDIYYATYGEGYASKPDLAQLEYEHPLSVKELVKVTPEYLDTLSQEQLDQLYARLPAGPIPDGAFDGSIVFPKGSSGKLRLAEILGGLKGLAAQFKGKKLEIIGETLWKGKVFYRDEKVLRNRIEDLAILRPIVGTGEIPKISVDGRDAWLLFPAKLYCGQSLLDSRRESIIIDYAFTDELPGYREMPDSLAGRNGLKVRDEIRMIRPGLYLGRAYLDRAFGLNFVLENKTLAKAGEADFLAGKIGQECWSGT
;
A
#
# COMPACT_ATOMS: atom_id res chain seq x y z
N MET A 1 58.10 -9.23 -33.73
CA MET A 1 57.22 -8.42 -32.86
C MET A 1 55.83 -9.00 -32.93
N ARG A 2 55.33 -9.61 -31.83
CA ARG A 2 54.02 -10.25 -31.75
C ARG A 2 52.95 -9.20 -31.45
N THR A 3 51.93 -9.13 -32.28
CA THR A 3 50.73 -8.32 -32.08
C THR A 3 49.80 -8.99 -31.07
N LEU A 4 49.41 -8.27 -30.02
CA LEU A 4 48.44 -8.70 -29.02
C LEU A 4 47.09 -8.03 -29.35
N PRO A 5 45.97 -8.77 -29.48
CA PRO A 5 44.68 -8.13 -29.73
C PRO A 5 44.11 -7.60 -28.40
N LEU A 6 43.73 -6.32 -28.40
CA LEU A 6 43.05 -5.67 -27.28
C LEU A 6 41.58 -6.12 -27.29
N LEU A 7 41.20 -6.97 -26.32
CA LEU A 7 39.82 -7.39 -26.11
C LEU A 7 39.05 -6.25 -25.42
N MET A 8 38.20 -5.54 -26.16
CA MET A 8 37.25 -4.56 -25.61
C MET A 8 36.10 -5.31 -24.92
N ILE A 9 36.12 -5.35 -23.59
CA ILE A 9 34.99 -5.81 -22.79
C ILE A 9 33.99 -4.66 -22.72
N VAL A 10 32.92 -4.73 -23.51
CA VAL A 10 31.75 -3.85 -23.37
C VAL A 10 30.96 -4.33 -22.16
N ALA A 11 31.10 -3.63 -21.04
CA ALA A 11 30.26 -3.83 -19.87
C ALA A 11 28.85 -3.31 -20.18
N VAL A 12 27.92 -4.22 -20.46
CA VAL A 12 26.49 -3.93 -20.56
C VAL A 12 25.96 -3.71 -19.13
N LEU A 13 25.97 -2.46 -18.68
CA LEU A 13 25.30 -2.02 -17.46
C LEU A 13 23.78 -2.16 -17.67
N SER A 14 23.17 -3.07 -16.92
CA SER A 14 21.74 -3.29 -16.88
C SER A 14 21.02 -2.01 -16.40
N LEU A 15 20.10 -1.49 -17.21
CA LEU A 15 19.40 -0.21 -17.05
C LEU A 15 18.37 -0.15 -15.90
N SER A 16 18.43 -1.05 -14.92
CA SER A 16 17.50 -1.08 -13.78
C SER A 16 17.66 0.11 -12.82
N GLY A 17 18.73 0.91 -12.96
CA GLY A 17 19.05 2.03 -12.05
C GLY A 17 18.50 3.40 -12.46
N CYS A 18 17.91 3.56 -13.65
CA CYS A 18 17.54 4.90 -14.15
C CYS A 18 16.35 5.52 -13.40
N ASP A 19 15.37 4.73 -12.96
CA ASP A 19 14.20 5.25 -12.23
C ASP A 19 14.60 5.74 -10.82
N GLY A 20 15.43 4.98 -10.10
CA GLY A 20 15.89 5.36 -8.76
C GLY A 20 16.81 6.59 -8.75
N ILE A 21 17.61 6.79 -9.81
CA ILE A 21 18.44 7.99 -9.97
C ILE A 21 17.56 9.19 -10.30
N LYS A 22 16.60 9.08 -11.23
CA LYS A 22 15.68 10.18 -11.57
C LYS A 22 14.82 10.61 -10.37
N ASN A 23 14.32 9.68 -9.57
CA ASN A 23 13.52 10.00 -8.38
C ASN A 23 14.32 10.74 -7.30
N ARG A 24 15.64 10.49 -7.19
CA ARG A 24 16.52 11.23 -6.26
C ARG A 24 16.75 12.69 -6.66
N PHE A 25 16.58 13.03 -7.94
CA PHE A 25 16.72 14.38 -8.47
C PHE A 25 15.39 15.05 -8.81
N ALA A 26 14.26 14.35 -8.62
CA ALA A 26 12.94 14.95 -8.75
C ALA A 26 12.75 16.01 -7.65
N ALA A 27 12.12 17.14 -8.01
CA ALA A 27 11.81 18.18 -7.05
C ALA A 27 10.89 17.61 -5.96
N LYS A 28 11.29 17.75 -4.69
CA LYS A 28 10.48 17.28 -3.56
C LYS A 28 9.15 18.05 -3.53
N PRO A 29 8.02 17.38 -3.18
CA PRO A 29 6.76 18.06 -2.93
C PRO A 29 6.91 19.13 -1.84
N ASP A 30 6.38 20.32 -2.10
CA ASP A 30 6.28 21.40 -1.13
C ASP A 30 4.91 21.33 -0.44
N ILE A 31 4.77 20.37 0.47
CA ILE A 31 3.54 20.14 1.23
C ILE A 31 3.73 20.70 2.64
N TYR A 32 2.83 21.60 3.05
CA TYR A 32 2.79 22.10 4.41
C TYR A 32 2.31 21.01 5.39
N TYR A 33 3.03 20.87 6.49
CA TYR A 33 2.67 20.05 7.64
C TYR A 33 2.65 20.93 8.89
N ALA A 34 1.56 20.86 9.64
CA ALA A 34 1.44 21.58 10.90
C ALA A 34 2.45 21.04 11.92
N THR A 35 2.86 21.91 12.84
CA THR A 35 3.68 21.52 13.99
C THR A 35 2.92 20.56 14.90
N TYR A 36 3.66 19.68 15.57
CA TYR A 36 3.14 18.73 16.53
C TYR A 36 4.22 18.38 17.55
N GLY A 37 3.81 17.92 18.73
CA GLY A 37 4.68 17.34 19.76
C GLY A 37 4.40 15.85 19.98
N GLU A 38 4.94 15.28 21.05
CA GLU A 38 4.79 13.84 21.34
C GLU A 38 3.39 13.46 21.85
N GLY A 39 2.71 14.38 22.53
CA GLY A 39 1.40 14.13 23.15
C GLY A 39 0.23 14.33 22.19
N TYR A 40 -0.85 13.56 22.36
CA TYR A 40 -2.04 13.66 21.51
C TYR A 40 -2.63 15.07 21.44
N ALA A 41 -2.66 15.80 22.55
CA ALA A 41 -3.18 17.17 22.62
C ALA A 41 -2.38 18.20 21.80
N SER A 42 -1.17 17.84 21.34
CA SER A 42 -0.33 18.70 20.50
C SER A 42 -0.52 18.46 19.00
N LYS A 43 -1.34 17.48 18.62
CA LYS A 43 -1.66 17.20 17.22
C LYS A 43 -2.58 18.27 16.66
N PRO A 44 -2.46 18.62 15.36
CA PRO A 44 -3.33 19.62 14.75
C PRO A 44 -4.76 19.11 14.62
N ASP A 45 -5.72 20.03 14.58
CA ASP A 45 -7.04 19.74 14.04
C ASP A 45 -6.91 19.50 12.52
N LEU A 46 -7.20 18.28 12.08
CA LEU A 46 -7.06 17.87 10.68
C LEU A 46 -8.03 18.60 9.75
N ALA A 47 -9.19 19.01 10.25
CA ALA A 47 -10.18 19.76 9.48
C ALA A 47 -9.72 21.20 9.26
N GLN A 48 -9.22 21.84 10.31
CA GLN A 48 -8.64 23.17 10.22
C GLN A 48 -7.42 23.16 9.29
N LEU A 49 -6.52 22.17 9.43
CA LEU A 49 -5.35 22.02 8.58
C LEU A 49 -5.72 21.84 7.10
N GLU A 50 -6.75 21.05 6.80
CA GLU A 50 -7.24 20.89 5.43
C GLU A 50 -7.79 22.20 4.86
N TYR A 51 -8.56 22.94 5.65
CA TYR A 51 -9.17 24.20 5.26
C TYR A 51 -8.12 25.29 4.99
N GLU A 52 -7.14 25.45 5.89
CA GLU A 52 -6.10 26.48 5.78
C GLU A 52 -5.02 26.11 4.75
N HIS A 53 -4.71 24.81 4.63
CA HIS A 53 -3.63 24.30 3.79
C HIS A 53 -4.08 23.10 2.94
N PRO A 54 -4.98 23.32 1.96
CA PRO A 54 -5.44 22.26 1.07
C PRO A 54 -4.30 21.74 0.20
N LEU A 55 -4.36 20.45 -0.15
CA LEU A 55 -3.33 19.82 -0.97
C LEU A 55 -3.44 20.29 -2.43
N SER A 56 -2.31 20.79 -2.97
CA SER A 56 -2.21 21.16 -4.37
C SER A 56 -1.94 19.93 -5.23
N VAL A 57 -2.74 19.76 -6.29
CA VAL A 57 -2.52 18.75 -7.33
C VAL A 57 -1.10 18.82 -7.92
N LYS A 58 -0.54 20.04 -8.07
CA LYS A 58 0.83 20.25 -8.57
C LYS A 58 1.91 19.73 -7.63
N GLU A 59 1.62 19.61 -6.33
CA GLU A 59 2.54 19.04 -5.36
C GLU A 59 2.29 17.53 -5.20
N LEU A 60 1.02 17.09 -5.26
CA LEU A 60 0.67 15.67 -5.22
C LEU A 60 1.27 14.86 -6.37
N VAL A 61 1.36 15.44 -7.58
CA VAL A 61 2.00 14.76 -8.72
C VAL A 61 3.49 14.44 -8.46
N LYS A 62 4.16 15.22 -7.60
CA LYS A 62 5.58 15.03 -7.24
C LYS A 62 5.78 13.98 -6.16
N VAL A 63 4.71 13.51 -5.51
CA VAL A 63 4.80 12.52 -4.43
C VAL A 63 5.19 11.16 -4.99
N THR A 64 6.22 10.57 -4.38
CA THR A 64 6.70 9.22 -4.67
C THR A 64 6.66 8.35 -3.42
N PRO A 65 6.66 7.02 -3.54
CA PRO A 65 6.84 6.11 -2.41
C PRO A 65 8.04 6.48 -1.53
N GLU A 66 9.18 6.81 -2.13
CA GLU A 66 10.41 7.13 -1.38
C GLU A 66 10.28 8.44 -0.60
N TYR A 67 9.51 9.42 -1.09
CA TYR A 67 9.22 10.63 -0.32
C TYR A 67 8.40 10.29 0.93
N LEU A 68 7.42 9.39 0.83
CA LEU A 68 6.54 9.01 1.94
C LEU A 68 7.32 8.33 3.08
N ASP A 69 8.35 7.54 2.75
CA ASP A 69 9.27 6.96 3.75
C ASP A 69 10.08 8.00 4.54
N THR A 70 10.19 9.23 4.02
CA THR A 70 10.87 10.32 4.75
C THR A 70 9.98 11.04 5.76
N LEU A 71 8.67 10.79 5.72
CA LEU A 71 7.68 11.43 6.58
C LEU A 71 7.57 10.71 7.91
N SER A 72 7.35 11.45 8.99
CA SER A 72 6.92 10.90 10.27
C SER A 72 5.49 10.33 10.18
N GLN A 73 5.08 9.53 11.16
CA GLN A 73 3.70 9.01 11.22
C GLN A 73 2.66 10.16 11.26
N GLU A 74 2.92 11.22 12.02
CA GLU A 74 1.99 12.35 12.10
C GLU A 74 1.90 13.12 10.77
N GLN A 75 3.00 13.26 10.04
CA GLN A 75 2.96 13.86 8.70
C GLN A 75 2.18 12.98 7.71
N LEU A 76 2.29 11.65 7.81
CA LEU A 76 1.48 10.72 7.02
C LEU A 76 -0.01 10.81 7.38
N ASP A 77 -0.35 10.97 8.67
CA ASP A 77 -1.72 11.19 9.13
C ASP A 77 -2.28 12.51 8.55
N GLN A 78 -1.53 13.60 8.66
CA GLN A 78 -1.89 14.90 8.09
C GLN A 78 -2.04 14.87 6.56
N LEU A 79 -1.19 14.12 5.86
CA LEU A 79 -1.31 13.93 4.41
C LEU A 79 -2.60 13.15 4.10
N TYR A 80 -2.77 11.97 4.69
CA TYR A 80 -3.89 11.06 4.43
C TYR A 80 -5.25 11.72 4.69
N ALA A 81 -5.39 12.45 5.81
CA ALA A 81 -6.65 13.11 6.18
C ALA A 81 -7.11 14.14 5.13
N ARG A 82 -6.17 14.79 4.45
CA ARG A 82 -6.45 15.78 3.40
C ARG A 82 -6.64 15.16 2.01
N LEU A 83 -6.24 13.90 1.79
CA LEU A 83 -6.41 13.24 0.50
C LEU A 83 -7.89 12.93 0.21
N PRO A 84 -8.32 13.00 -1.06
CA PRO A 84 -9.59 12.43 -1.47
C PRO A 84 -9.52 10.89 -1.50
N ALA A 85 -10.68 10.22 -1.49
CA ALA A 85 -10.73 8.79 -1.74
C ALA A 85 -10.18 8.44 -3.13
N GLY A 86 -10.61 9.20 -4.15
CA GLY A 86 -10.33 8.90 -5.55
C GLY A 86 -11.30 7.86 -6.13
N PRO A 87 -11.02 7.37 -7.35
CA PRO A 87 -11.74 6.24 -7.92
C PRO A 87 -11.35 4.94 -7.21
N ILE A 88 -12.24 3.94 -7.22
CA ILE A 88 -11.87 2.60 -6.77
C ILE A 88 -10.82 2.06 -7.77
N PRO A 89 -9.65 1.54 -7.32
CA PRO A 89 -8.65 1.02 -8.24
C PRO A 89 -9.20 -0.17 -9.02
N ASP A 90 -8.64 -0.41 -10.21
CA ASP A 90 -8.95 -1.59 -11.01
C ASP A 90 -7.67 -2.17 -11.63
N GLY A 91 -7.59 -3.49 -11.66
CA GLY A 91 -6.40 -4.22 -12.13
C GLY A 91 -5.30 -4.37 -11.09
N ALA A 92 -4.10 -4.70 -11.57
CA ALA A 92 -2.96 -5.04 -10.72
C ALA A 92 -2.19 -3.79 -10.26
N PHE A 93 -1.80 -3.79 -8.98
CA PHE A 93 -0.98 -2.76 -8.34
C PHE A 93 0.17 -3.44 -7.61
N ASP A 94 1.33 -2.80 -7.67
CA ASP A 94 2.47 -3.14 -6.82
C ASP A 94 2.31 -2.43 -5.48
N GLY A 95 2.69 -3.08 -4.39
CA GLY A 95 2.56 -2.51 -3.05
C GLY A 95 3.87 -2.52 -2.28
N SER A 96 3.99 -1.59 -1.33
CA SER A 96 5.10 -1.56 -0.37
C SER A 96 4.64 -0.99 0.96
N ILE A 97 5.26 -1.46 2.04
CA ILE A 97 5.07 -0.88 3.38
C ILE A 97 5.81 0.46 3.41
N VAL A 98 5.17 1.47 3.98
CA VAL A 98 5.81 2.78 4.23
C VAL A 98 6.35 2.76 5.66
N PHE A 99 7.65 3.01 5.81
CA PHE A 99 8.31 3.04 7.12
C PHE A 99 8.54 4.49 7.55
N PRO A 100 7.74 5.04 8.48
CA PRO A 100 7.83 6.45 8.82
C PRO A 100 9.18 6.79 9.44
N LYS A 101 9.70 8.00 9.17
CA LYS A 101 10.94 8.50 9.75
C LYS A 101 10.86 8.54 11.28
N GLY A 102 11.92 8.07 11.94
CA GLY A 102 12.00 7.98 13.40
C GLY A 102 11.38 6.70 13.97
N SER A 103 10.64 5.95 13.16
CA SER A 103 10.32 4.56 13.46
C SER A 103 11.59 3.74 13.19
N SER A 104 12.23 3.21 14.23
CA SER A 104 13.03 2.02 13.98
C SER A 104 12.08 0.98 13.39
N GLY A 105 12.45 0.22 12.36
CA GLY A 105 11.64 -0.87 11.80
C GLY A 105 11.19 -1.94 12.84
N LYS A 106 11.58 -1.76 14.12
CA LYS A 106 11.14 -2.48 15.30
C LYS A 106 9.87 -1.93 15.96
N LEU A 107 9.33 -0.78 15.55
CA LEU A 107 8.07 -0.30 16.11
C LEU A 107 6.91 -1.16 15.59
N ARG A 108 6.32 -1.89 16.54
CA ARG A 108 5.04 -2.59 16.50
C ARG A 108 4.92 -3.91 15.77
N LEU A 109 6.00 -4.51 15.23
CA LEU A 109 5.89 -5.93 14.84
C LEU A 109 5.47 -6.77 16.06
N ALA A 110 5.94 -6.48 17.28
CA ALA A 110 5.53 -7.15 18.51
C ALA A 110 4.05 -6.88 18.94
N GLU A 111 3.45 -5.76 18.53
CA GLU A 111 2.05 -5.41 18.82
C GLU A 111 1.10 -5.97 17.75
N ILE A 112 1.51 -5.91 16.47
CA ILE A 112 0.94 -6.68 15.35
C ILE A 112 1.03 -8.19 15.66
N LEU A 113 2.14 -8.63 16.26
CA LEU A 113 2.37 -10.00 16.70
C LEU A 113 1.65 -10.38 17.98
N GLY A 114 1.26 -9.40 18.81
CA GLY A 114 0.46 -9.62 19.99
C GLY A 114 -0.89 -10.24 19.65
N GLY A 115 -1.47 -9.87 18.49
CA GLY A 115 -2.65 -10.50 17.89
C GLY A 115 -2.37 -11.81 17.14
N LEU A 116 -1.13 -12.03 16.68
CA LEU A 116 -0.66 -13.27 16.03
C LEU A 116 -0.10 -14.31 17.02
N LYS A 117 -0.29 -14.17 18.34
CA LYS A 117 0.19 -15.16 19.33
C LYS A 117 -0.26 -16.60 19.02
N GLY A 118 -1.38 -16.78 18.32
CA GLY A 118 -1.84 -18.08 17.83
C GLY A 118 -1.01 -18.69 16.69
N LEU A 119 -0.34 -17.87 15.87
CA LEU A 119 0.50 -18.31 14.75
C LEU A 119 1.96 -18.55 15.19
N ALA A 120 2.43 -17.81 16.19
CA ALA A 120 3.81 -17.91 16.71
C ALA A 120 4.16 -19.31 17.27
N ALA A 121 3.17 -20.08 17.74
CA ALA A 121 3.39 -21.42 18.26
C ALA A 121 3.78 -22.46 17.18
N GLN A 122 3.51 -22.19 15.89
CA GLN A 122 3.78 -23.14 14.80
C GLN A 122 5.00 -22.80 13.93
N PHE A 123 5.51 -21.56 13.99
CA PHE A 123 6.60 -21.12 13.12
C PHE A 123 7.95 -21.07 13.83
N LYS A 124 8.66 -22.21 13.81
CA LYS A 124 10.08 -22.27 14.15
C LYS A 124 10.91 -21.47 13.13
N GLY A 125 11.25 -20.23 13.46
CA GLY A 125 12.53 -19.62 13.07
C GLY A 125 12.75 -19.14 11.63
N LYS A 126 11.71 -18.82 10.84
CA LYS A 126 11.90 -18.05 9.59
C LYS A 126 11.24 -16.68 9.70
N LYS A 127 12.00 -15.64 9.33
CA LYS A 127 11.77 -14.21 9.57
C LYS A 127 10.33 -13.79 9.22
N LEU A 128 9.52 -13.56 10.24
CA LEU A 128 8.11 -13.14 10.13
C LEU A 128 7.91 -11.82 9.35
N GLU A 129 8.90 -10.94 9.42
CA GLU A 129 8.97 -9.65 8.70
C GLU A 129 8.86 -9.83 7.17
N ILE A 130 9.43 -10.91 6.62
CA ILE A 130 9.42 -11.23 5.18
C ILE A 130 8.03 -11.66 4.70
N ILE A 131 7.23 -12.31 5.56
CA ILE A 131 5.88 -12.77 5.22
C ILE A 131 4.95 -11.57 5.14
N GLY A 132 5.04 -10.65 6.12
CA GLY A 132 4.30 -9.39 6.11
C GLY A 132 4.59 -8.58 4.85
N GLU A 133 5.84 -8.26 4.55
CA GLU A 133 6.17 -7.51 3.33
C GLU A 133 5.67 -8.20 2.05
N THR A 134 5.80 -9.52 1.95
CA THR A 134 5.39 -10.26 0.76
C THR A 134 3.87 -10.24 0.55
N LEU A 135 3.08 -10.29 1.61
CA LEU A 135 1.62 -10.21 1.51
C LEU A 135 1.14 -8.85 1.00
N TRP A 136 1.90 -7.78 1.25
CA TRP A 136 1.57 -6.42 0.79
C TRP A 136 2.22 -6.04 -0.55
N LYS A 137 3.08 -6.89 -1.15
CA LYS A 137 3.83 -6.58 -2.38
C LYS A 137 3.01 -6.42 -3.64
N GLY A 138 1.81 -6.97 -3.68
CA GLY A 138 0.94 -6.83 -4.84
C GLY A 138 -0.51 -7.04 -4.47
N LYS A 139 -1.38 -6.29 -5.14
CA LYS A 139 -2.84 -6.41 -5.02
C LYS A 139 -3.46 -6.37 -6.41
N VAL A 140 -4.59 -7.04 -6.57
CA VAL A 140 -5.39 -7.01 -7.79
C VAL A 140 -6.80 -6.62 -7.39
N PHE A 141 -7.27 -5.55 -7.99
CA PHE A 141 -8.61 -5.02 -7.78
C PHE A 141 -9.50 -5.47 -8.94
N TYR A 142 -10.67 -5.97 -8.60
CA TYR A 142 -11.76 -6.26 -9.51
C TYR A 142 -12.89 -5.30 -9.14
N ARG A 143 -12.83 -4.09 -9.72
CA ARG A 143 -13.67 -2.97 -9.28
C ARG A 143 -15.17 -3.29 -9.39
N ASP A 144 -15.59 -3.85 -10.53
CA ASP A 144 -16.99 -4.17 -10.79
C ASP A 144 -17.52 -5.30 -9.90
N GLU A 145 -16.64 -6.24 -9.53
CA GLU A 145 -16.95 -7.33 -8.61
C GLU A 145 -16.91 -6.89 -7.14
N LYS A 146 -16.37 -5.70 -6.86
CA LYS A 146 -16.10 -5.20 -5.51
C LYS A 146 -15.22 -6.16 -4.69
N VAL A 147 -14.20 -6.73 -5.34
CA VAL A 147 -13.28 -7.69 -4.74
C VAL A 147 -11.84 -7.27 -4.95
N LEU A 148 -11.04 -7.43 -3.90
CA LEU A 148 -9.58 -7.39 -3.95
C LEU A 148 -9.00 -8.77 -3.69
N ARG A 149 -7.86 -9.06 -4.30
CA ARG A 149 -7.01 -10.20 -3.93
C ARG A 149 -5.57 -9.75 -3.78
N ASN A 150 -4.86 -10.30 -2.80
CA ASN A 150 -3.43 -10.11 -2.69
C ASN A 150 -2.73 -10.97 -3.75
N ARG A 151 -1.77 -10.35 -4.45
CA ARG A 151 -0.96 -10.96 -5.51
C ARG A 151 0.34 -11.46 -4.91
N ILE A 152 0.51 -12.77 -4.88
CA ILE A 152 1.71 -13.42 -4.35
C ILE A 152 2.52 -13.97 -5.52
N GLU A 153 3.74 -13.45 -5.72
CA GLU A 153 4.64 -13.89 -6.81
C GLU A 153 5.47 -15.13 -6.44
N ASP A 154 5.64 -15.41 -5.14
CA ASP A 154 6.36 -16.59 -4.67
C ASP A 154 5.58 -17.33 -3.58
N LEU A 155 4.86 -18.39 -3.99
CA LEU A 155 4.14 -19.27 -3.07
C LEU A 155 5.05 -20.02 -2.10
N ALA A 156 6.36 -20.13 -2.36
CA ALA A 156 7.26 -20.84 -1.45
C ALA A 156 7.23 -20.26 -0.04
N ILE A 157 6.92 -18.97 0.09
CA ILE A 157 6.79 -18.25 1.36
C ILE A 157 5.56 -18.72 2.16
N LEU A 158 4.50 -19.16 1.47
CA LEU A 158 3.25 -19.57 2.08
C LEU A 158 3.07 -21.10 2.14
N ARG A 159 3.97 -21.89 1.55
CA ARG A 159 3.95 -23.36 1.60
C ARG A 159 3.67 -23.99 2.97
N PRO A 160 4.14 -23.44 4.11
CA PRO A 160 3.85 -24.04 5.42
C PRO A 160 2.38 -23.98 5.83
N ILE A 161 1.59 -23.07 5.25
CA ILE A 161 0.19 -22.79 5.64
C ILE A 161 -0.79 -22.92 4.47
N VAL A 162 -0.31 -22.96 3.24
CA VAL A 162 -1.15 -23.19 2.06
C VAL A 162 -1.57 -24.65 2.05
N GLY A 163 -2.87 -24.89 2.26
CA GLY A 163 -3.45 -26.23 2.19
C GLY A 163 -3.40 -26.83 0.78
N THR A 164 -3.90 -28.05 0.62
CA THR A 164 -4.02 -28.73 -0.70
C THR A 164 -5.07 -28.07 -1.59
N GLY A 165 -4.91 -28.14 -2.91
CA GLY A 165 -5.88 -27.66 -3.92
C GLY A 165 -5.36 -26.49 -4.77
N GLU A 166 -5.96 -26.28 -5.94
CA GLU A 166 -5.54 -25.25 -6.90
C GLU A 166 -5.79 -23.83 -6.36
N ILE A 167 -4.81 -22.95 -6.52
CA ILE A 167 -4.92 -21.53 -6.17
C ILE A 167 -5.13 -20.75 -7.47
N PRO A 168 -6.17 -19.90 -7.56
CA PRO A 168 -6.35 -19.03 -8.71
C PRO A 168 -5.06 -18.24 -8.98
N LYS A 169 -4.67 -18.19 -10.25
CA LYS A 169 -3.49 -17.44 -10.68
C LYS A 169 -3.84 -16.56 -11.87
N ILE A 170 -3.12 -15.46 -12.00
CA ILE A 170 -3.13 -14.58 -13.17
C ILE A 170 -1.71 -14.44 -13.69
N SER A 171 -1.58 -13.97 -14.93
CA SER A 171 -0.29 -13.51 -15.44
C SER A 171 -0.21 -11.99 -15.32
N VAL A 172 0.78 -11.49 -14.60
CA VAL A 172 1.11 -10.06 -14.53
C VAL A 172 2.54 -9.89 -14.99
N ASP A 173 2.76 -9.04 -15.99
CA ASP A 173 4.07 -8.81 -16.62
C ASP A 173 4.79 -10.10 -17.05
N GLY A 174 4.02 -11.07 -17.56
CA GLY A 174 4.54 -12.36 -18.01
C GLY A 174 4.95 -13.33 -16.91
N ARG A 175 4.62 -13.03 -15.63
CA ARG A 175 4.88 -13.91 -14.48
C ARG A 175 3.57 -14.39 -13.88
N ASP A 176 3.53 -15.67 -13.52
CA ASP A 176 2.42 -16.23 -12.76
C ASP A 176 2.39 -15.58 -11.37
N ALA A 177 1.20 -15.15 -10.94
CA ALA A 177 0.98 -14.64 -9.62
C ALA A 177 -0.30 -15.24 -9.04
N TRP A 178 -0.20 -15.75 -7.82
CA TRP A 178 -1.29 -16.42 -7.13
C TRP A 178 -2.11 -15.42 -6.34
N LEU A 179 -3.43 -15.65 -6.35
CA LEU A 179 -4.40 -14.75 -5.74
C LEU A 179 -4.92 -15.38 -4.45
N LEU A 180 -4.62 -14.72 -3.34
CA LEU A 180 -4.99 -15.14 -1.99
C LEU A 180 -5.58 -13.95 -1.22
N PHE A 181 -6.12 -14.22 -0.03
CA PHE A 181 -6.72 -13.23 0.86
C PHE A 181 -7.76 -12.36 0.14
N PRO A 182 -8.86 -12.94 -0.36
CA PRO A 182 -9.90 -12.13 -0.97
C PRO A 182 -10.51 -11.18 0.07
N ALA A 183 -10.74 -9.93 -0.33
CA ALA A 183 -11.33 -8.89 0.51
C ALA A 183 -12.46 -8.17 -0.23
N LYS A 184 -13.47 -7.70 0.52
CA LYS A 184 -14.54 -6.87 -0.03
C LYS A 184 -14.01 -5.45 -0.24
N LEU A 185 -14.41 -4.84 -1.36
CA LEU A 185 -14.12 -3.45 -1.69
C LEU A 185 -15.39 -2.60 -1.59
N TYR A 186 -15.35 -1.52 -0.83
CA TYR A 186 -16.48 -0.60 -0.72
C TYR A 186 -16.05 0.77 -0.21
N CYS A 187 -16.93 1.76 -0.32
CA CYS A 187 -16.77 3.07 0.28
C CYS A 187 -17.26 3.05 1.72
N GLY A 188 -16.45 3.55 2.65
CA GLY A 188 -16.84 3.59 4.06
C GLY A 188 -16.01 4.57 4.87
N GLN A 189 -16.49 4.87 6.07
CA GLN A 189 -15.89 5.89 6.93
C GLN A 189 -14.42 5.58 7.27
N SER A 190 -13.53 6.57 7.14
CA SER A 190 -12.15 6.42 7.61
C SER A 190 -12.08 6.37 9.14
N LEU A 191 -11.19 5.52 9.66
CA LEU A 191 -10.90 5.43 11.10
C LEU A 191 -9.93 6.52 11.59
N LEU A 192 -9.15 7.12 10.68
CA LEU A 192 -8.31 8.28 11.01
C LEU A 192 -9.14 9.57 11.01
N ASP A 193 -9.97 9.76 9.99
CA ASP A 193 -10.70 11.00 9.76
C ASP A 193 -12.14 10.75 9.29
N SER A 194 -13.08 10.80 10.23
CA SER A 194 -14.50 10.50 9.98
C SER A 194 -15.25 11.60 9.20
N ARG A 195 -14.57 12.64 8.72
CA ARG A 195 -15.22 13.67 7.88
C ARG A 195 -15.38 13.22 6.43
N ARG A 196 -14.64 12.20 6.00
CA ARG A 196 -14.62 11.71 4.62
C ARG A 196 -14.46 10.20 4.57
N GLU A 197 -15.17 9.56 3.65
CA GLU A 197 -14.99 8.14 3.40
C GLU A 197 -13.66 7.82 2.70
N SER A 198 -13.19 6.59 2.88
CA SER A 198 -12.08 6.02 2.14
C SER A 198 -12.58 4.80 1.35
N ILE A 199 -11.75 4.33 0.43
CA ILE A 199 -11.95 3.02 -0.18
C ILE A 199 -11.46 1.98 0.82
N ILE A 200 -12.35 1.08 1.23
CA ILE A 200 -12.10 0.06 2.24
C ILE A 200 -11.76 -1.26 1.56
N ILE A 201 -10.72 -1.91 2.06
CA ILE A 201 -10.34 -3.29 1.73
C ILE A 201 -10.60 -4.11 3.00
N ASP A 202 -11.71 -4.83 3.02
CA ASP A 202 -12.23 -5.48 4.21
C ASP A 202 -12.07 -7.01 4.14
N TYR A 203 -11.18 -7.54 4.99
CA TYR A 203 -10.92 -8.98 5.06
C TYR A 203 -11.89 -9.70 6.01
N ALA A 204 -12.75 -8.99 6.77
CA ALA A 204 -13.64 -9.62 7.74
C ALA A 204 -14.62 -10.63 7.13
N PHE A 205 -14.94 -10.45 5.84
CA PHE A 205 -15.87 -11.27 5.05
C PHE A 205 -15.16 -12.09 3.97
N THR A 206 -13.88 -12.38 4.15
CA THR A 206 -13.07 -13.14 3.18
C THR A 206 -13.68 -14.51 2.84
N ASP A 207 -14.32 -15.16 3.82
CA ASP A 207 -14.98 -16.47 3.75
C ASP A 207 -16.27 -16.48 2.91
N GLU A 208 -16.80 -15.31 2.57
CA GLU A 208 -17.98 -15.17 1.70
C GLU A 208 -17.60 -14.97 0.22
N LEU A 209 -16.30 -14.85 -0.08
CA LEU A 209 -15.82 -14.50 -1.41
C LEU A 209 -15.37 -15.73 -2.20
N PRO A 210 -15.59 -15.75 -3.54
CA PRO A 210 -15.10 -16.83 -4.39
C PRO A 210 -13.60 -17.08 -4.21
N GLY A 211 -13.17 -18.34 -4.26
CA GLY A 211 -11.75 -18.69 -4.14
C GLY A 211 -11.16 -18.50 -2.73
N TYR A 212 -11.97 -18.22 -1.71
CA TYR A 212 -11.54 -18.28 -0.31
C TYR A 212 -11.03 -19.68 0.06
N ARG A 213 -10.03 -19.70 0.95
CA ARG A 213 -9.47 -20.91 1.54
C ARG A 213 -9.28 -20.73 3.03
N GLU A 214 -9.68 -21.74 3.80
CA GLU A 214 -9.56 -21.67 5.27
C GLU A 214 -8.14 -21.33 5.73
N MET A 215 -7.13 -21.90 5.09
CA MET A 215 -5.75 -21.46 5.24
C MET A 215 -5.14 -21.15 3.88
N PRO A 216 -4.51 -19.96 3.69
CA PRO A 216 -4.14 -19.01 4.73
C PRO A 216 -5.15 -17.86 4.96
N ASP A 217 -6.27 -17.78 4.22
CA ASP A 217 -7.05 -16.55 4.13
C ASP A 217 -7.75 -16.16 5.45
N SER A 218 -8.14 -17.14 6.27
CA SER A 218 -8.75 -16.89 7.59
C SER A 218 -7.86 -16.06 8.53
N LEU A 219 -6.53 -16.06 8.31
CA LEU A 219 -5.57 -15.30 9.11
C LEU A 219 -5.80 -13.78 9.03
N ALA A 220 -6.29 -13.28 7.89
CA ALA A 220 -6.62 -11.87 7.73
C ALA A 220 -8.07 -11.57 8.16
N GLY A 221 -8.94 -12.58 8.16
CA GLY A 221 -10.37 -12.42 8.40
C GLY A 221 -10.77 -12.30 9.88
N ARG A 222 -12.09 -12.42 10.11
CA ARG A 222 -12.74 -12.25 11.42
C ARG A 222 -12.21 -13.16 12.54
N ASN A 223 -11.72 -14.35 12.17
CA ASN A 223 -11.18 -15.35 13.09
C ASN A 223 -9.66 -15.20 13.30
N GLY A 224 -9.01 -14.31 12.56
CA GLY A 224 -7.58 -14.02 12.65
C GLY A 224 -7.33 -12.60 13.14
N LEU A 225 -6.59 -11.83 12.35
CA LEU A 225 -6.16 -10.48 12.69
C LEU A 225 -7.22 -9.40 12.49
N LYS A 226 -8.36 -9.73 11.85
CA LYS A 226 -9.42 -8.77 11.53
C LYS A 226 -8.84 -7.57 10.78
N VAL A 227 -8.12 -7.86 9.70
CA VAL A 227 -7.45 -6.85 8.89
C VAL A 227 -8.51 -6.01 8.18
N ARG A 228 -8.37 -4.70 8.29
CA ARG A 228 -9.12 -3.73 7.51
C ARG A 228 -8.12 -2.69 7.00
N ASP A 229 -8.00 -2.58 5.68
CA ASP A 229 -7.26 -1.47 5.10
C ASP A 229 -8.20 -0.37 4.63
N GLU A 230 -7.73 0.86 4.63
CA GLU A 230 -8.37 1.99 3.96
C GLU A 230 -7.34 2.73 3.10
N ILE A 231 -7.72 3.07 1.88
CA ILE A 231 -6.85 3.75 0.92
C ILE A 231 -7.46 5.05 0.43
N ARG A 232 -6.60 6.01 0.12
CA ARG A 232 -6.93 7.30 -0.48
C ARG A 232 -5.93 7.62 -1.59
N MET A 233 -6.42 8.20 -2.69
CA MET A 233 -5.58 8.49 -3.85
C MET A 233 -4.69 9.71 -3.61
N ILE A 234 -3.39 9.56 -3.80
CA ILE A 234 -2.42 10.67 -3.87
C ILE A 234 -2.49 11.30 -5.26
N ARG A 235 -2.35 10.47 -6.29
CA ARG A 235 -2.41 10.82 -7.72
C ARG A 235 -2.85 9.57 -8.49
N PRO A 236 -3.24 9.66 -9.78
CA PRO A 236 -3.60 8.49 -10.56
C PRO A 236 -2.55 7.40 -10.42
N GLY A 237 -3.02 6.17 -10.20
CA GLY A 237 -2.15 5.02 -10.01
C GLY A 237 -1.32 5.02 -8.73
N LEU A 238 -1.41 5.99 -7.80
CA LEU A 238 -0.71 5.96 -6.51
C LEU A 238 -1.68 6.23 -5.36
N TYR A 239 -1.83 5.24 -4.48
CA TYR A 239 -2.67 5.32 -3.28
C TYR A 239 -1.82 5.21 -2.03
N LEU A 240 -2.17 5.99 -1.01
CA LEU A 240 -1.70 5.81 0.36
C LEU A 240 -2.73 4.98 1.11
N GLY A 241 -2.25 3.95 1.79
CA GLY A 241 -3.05 3.00 2.55
C GLY A 241 -2.69 2.98 4.02
N ARG A 242 -3.69 2.65 4.84
CA ARG A 242 -3.56 2.43 6.29
C ARG A 242 -4.16 1.08 6.63
N ALA A 243 -3.39 0.23 7.28
CA ALA A 243 -3.83 -1.09 7.73
C ALA A 243 -4.19 -1.05 9.22
N TYR A 244 -5.34 -1.62 9.56
CA TYR A 244 -5.82 -1.75 10.93
C TYR A 244 -6.01 -3.22 11.27
N LEU A 245 -5.63 -3.60 12.49
CA LEU A 245 -5.80 -4.94 13.06
C LEU A 245 -6.72 -4.80 14.27
N ASP A 246 -7.90 -5.42 14.23
CA ASP A 246 -8.93 -5.27 15.26
C ASP A 246 -9.19 -3.80 15.65
N ARG A 247 -9.26 -2.91 14.63
CA ARG A 247 -9.43 -1.44 14.75
C ARG A 247 -8.23 -0.66 15.28
N ALA A 248 -7.16 -1.31 15.72
CA ALA A 248 -5.92 -0.64 16.08
C ALA A 248 -5.09 -0.34 14.82
N PHE A 249 -4.54 0.87 14.71
CA PHE A 249 -3.64 1.21 13.63
C PHE A 249 -2.37 0.33 13.66
N GLY A 250 -2.12 -0.38 12.56
CA GLY A 250 -0.96 -1.24 12.37
C GLY A 250 0.17 -0.53 11.64
N LEU A 251 -0.03 -0.23 10.36
CA LEU A 251 0.99 0.32 9.48
C LEU A 251 0.41 1.16 8.34
N ASN A 252 1.28 1.92 7.66
CA ASN A 252 0.96 2.53 6.37
C ASN A 252 1.58 1.70 5.24
N PHE A 253 0.96 1.75 4.07
CA PHE A 253 1.47 1.14 2.84
C PHE A 253 1.12 2.02 1.64
N VAL A 254 1.70 1.73 0.49
CA VAL A 254 1.30 2.35 -0.79
C VAL A 254 0.94 1.29 -1.81
N LEU A 255 0.13 1.69 -2.78
CA LEU A 255 -0.17 0.92 -3.97
C LEU A 255 0.15 1.75 -5.19
N GLU A 256 0.98 1.22 -6.10
CA GLU A 256 1.40 1.88 -7.33
C GLU A 256 1.03 1.06 -8.58
N ASN A 257 0.49 1.74 -9.57
CA ASN A 257 0.39 1.28 -10.95
C ASN A 257 0.90 2.39 -11.86
N LYS A 258 2.13 2.21 -12.38
CA LYS A 258 2.82 3.21 -13.19
C LYS A 258 2.11 3.50 -14.52
N THR A 259 1.43 2.50 -15.09
CA THR A 259 0.67 2.65 -16.33
C THR A 259 -0.53 3.57 -16.13
N LEU A 260 -1.31 3.35 -15.08
CA LEU A 260 -2.43 4.21 -14.70
C LEU A 260 -1.97 5.60 -14.28
N ALA A 261 -0.82 5.68 -13.60
CA ALA A 261 -0.22 6.96 -13.24
C ALA A 261 0.08 7.82 -14.47
N LYS A 262 0.75 7.24 -15.46
CA LYS A 262 1.07 7.94 -16.71
C LYS A 262 -0.19 8.29 -17.52
N ALA A 263 -1.16 7.39 -17.57
CA ALA A 263 -2.39 7.59 -18.35
C ALA A 263 -3.27 8.71 -17.77
N GLY A 264 -3.37 8.82 -16.43
CA GLY A 264 -4.24 9.78 -15.76
C GLY A 264 -3.61 11.15 -15.44
N GLU A 265 -2.30 11.30 -15.63
CA GLU A 265 -1.55 12.48 -15.17
C GLU A 265 -2.10 13.80 -15.74
N ALA A 266 -2.38 13.86 -17.05
CA ALA A 266 -2.84 15.07 -17.72
C ALA A 266 -4.22 15.55 -17.18
N ASP A 267 -5.16 14.61 -17.03
CA ASP A 267 -6.49 14.93 -16.49
C ASP A 267 -6.41 15.32 -15.01
N PHE A 268 -5.55 14.66 -14.23
CA PHE A 268 -5.30 15.01 -12.84
C PHE A 268 -4.75 16.42 -12.70
N LEU A 269 -3.73 16.79 -13.48
CA LEU A 269 -3.17 18.15 -13.52
C LEU A 269 -4.18 19.22 -13.97
N ALA A 270 -5.18 18.83 -14.78
CA ALA A 270 -6.30 19.69 -15.16
C ALA A 270 -7.40 19.77 -14.09
N GLY A 271 -7.24 19.11 -12.94
CA GLY A 271 -8.21 19.09 -11.83
C GLY A 271 -9.37 18.12 -12.03
N LYS A 272 -9.33 17.26 -13.05
CA LYS A 272 -10.35 16.22 -13.26
C LYS A 272 -10.01 15.00 -12.40
N ILE A 273 -10.51 15.02 -11.17
CA ILE A 273 -10.27 13.95 -10.19
C ILE A 273 -11.54 13.10 -10.07
N GLY A 274 -11.48 11.84 -10.49
CA GLY A 274 -12.57 10.90 -10.25
C GLY A 274 -12.80 10.70 -8.75
N GLN A 275 -14.05 10.75 -8.29
CA GLN A 275 -14.45 10.44 -6.92
C GLN A 275 -15.58 9.42 -6.94
N GLU A 276 -15.43 8.33 -6.19
CA GLU A 276 -16.48 7.33 -6.04
C GLU A 276 -17.01 7.24 -4.61
N CYS A 277 -16.13 7.36 -3.62
CA CYS A 277 -16.51 7.26 -2.21
C CYS A 277 -16.85 8.60 -1.57
N TRP A 278 -16.83 9.70 -2.32
CA TRP A 278 -17.19 10.99 -1.78
C TRP A 278 -17.81 11.87 -2.85
N SER A 279 -19.11 12.14 -2.72
CA SER A 279 -19.84 13.01 -3.65
C SER A 279 -19.60 14.51 -3.41
N GLY A 280 -18.85 14.87 -2.37
CA GLY A 280 -18.83 16.24 -1.85
C GLY A 280 -20.02 16.52 -0.93
N THR A 281 -19.81 17.47 -0.03
CA THR A 281 -20.83 18.34 0.56
C THR A 281 -20.43 19.76 0.24
#